data_AF-A0A8C6YNX3-F1
#
_entry.id   AF-A0A8C6YNX3-F1
#
_cell.length_a   1.000
_cell.length_b   1.000
_cell.length_c   1.000
_cell.angle_alpha   90.00
_cell.angle_beta   90.00
_cell.angle_gamma   90.00
#
_symmetry.space_group_name_H-M   'P 1'
#
loop_
_entity.id
_entity.type
_entity.pdbx_description
1 polymer ?
#
loop_
_entity_poly.entity_id
_entity_poly.type
_entity_poly.pdbx_seq_one_letter_code
_entity_poly.pdbx_strand_id
1 'polypeptide(L)'
;LSVTEPRARSAPPAPPSVHCRQGSLTTRHRRPRTALCVLQVDVQLRILSYLSPRDLCRLGSTGCYWRAAVRDPLLWRRLLRRDLPAWASVDWRSLPEAQLLAPLPAPGAAHCDYMAAYKKSCPQSRRSLKSNRPRYGPVASFLQSLVTQAEPRFAMFGPGLEELDDSLVQKMMTCPEILLVAGLPQRRIHGIGSGVSFQFNNNQKFNILTLYSTTSVERRRARTEQAVIVNKMFYQDSTTAGSQQAGHYSVIAQVKKVCEVVDGFIYVANAEAHKKHDREEELAHILAMTDPALGPRNRPLLVLSCISHAGVERIPCVYMAHHLKLNLLHQPWMVQDTVAATLDGLLTGLEWLLEEVDCKNAL
;
A
#
# COMPACT_ATOMS: atom_id res chain seq x y z
N LEU A 1 48.02 -36.03 -50.00
CA LEU A 1 48.95 -35.80 -48.87
C LEU A 1 48.30 -34.80 -47.93
N SER A 2 48.20 -35.21 -46.66
CA SER A 2 47.90 -34.44 -45.44
C SER A 2 46.55 -33.72 -45.32
N VAL A 3 45.64 -34.47 -44.69
CA VAL A 3 44.51 -34.06 -43.85
C VAL A 3 45.00 -33.25 -42.65
N THR A 4 44.27 -32.21 -42.24
CA THR A 4 44.49 -31.51 -40.96
C THR A 4 43.16 -31.35 -40.22
N GLU A 5 43.09 -31.96 -39.03
CA GLU A 5 41.94 -32.00 -38.11
C GLU A 5 41.57 -30.62 -37.50
N PRO A 6 40.31 -30.42 -37.06
CA PRO A 6 39.94 -29.30 -36.22
C PRO A 6 40.12 -29.62 -34.73
N ARG A 7 40.95 -28.82 -34.04
CA ARG A 7 41.17 -28.84 -32.59
C ARG A 7 39.94 -28.29 -31.85
N ALA A 8 39.35 -29.11 -30.98
CA ALA A 8 38.26 -28.74 -30.08
C ALA A 8 38.66 -27.60 -29.12
N ARG A 9 37.82 -26.57 -28.99
CA ARG A 9 37.93 -25.54 -27.95
C ARG A 9 37.19 -25.99 -26.69
N SER A 10 37.92 -25.98 -25.59
CA SER A 10 37.53 -26.40 -24.24
C SER A 10 36.49 -25.48 -23.59
N ALA A 11 35.60 -26.10 -22.81
CA ALA A 11 34.59 -25.49 -21.96
C ALA A 11 35.20 -24.72 -20.76
N PRO A 12 34.48 -23.73 -20.18
CA PRO A 12 34.97 -22.93 -19.05
C PRO A 12 35.00 -23.70 -17.71
N PRO A 13 35.84 -23.31 -16.75
CA PRO A 13 36.05 -24.05 -15.51
C PRO A 13 34.91 -23.83 -14.49
N ALA A 14 34.61 -24.89 -13.74
CA ALA A 14 33.67 -24.91 -12.62
C ALA A 14 34.17 -24.08 -11.41
N PRO A 15 33.27 -23.58 -10.54
CA PRO A 15 33.64 -22.80 -9.36
C PRO A 15 34.31 -23.67 -8.28
N PRO A 16 35.12 -23.06 -7.38
CA PRO A 16 36.03 -23.80 -6.51
C PRO A 16 35.29 -24.58 -5.42
N SER A 17 35.59 -25.87 -5.34
CA SER A 17 35.28 -26.75 -4.21
C SER A 17 36.06 -26.31 -2.97
N VAL A 18 35.34 -25.94 -1.92
CA VAL A 18 35.93 -25.63 -0.61
C VAL A 18 36.40 -26.94 0.04
N HIS A 19 37.66 -27.31 -0.18
CA HIS A 19 38.33 -28.34 0.60
C HIS A 19 38.52 -27.87 2.05
N CYS A 20 37.72 -28.41 2.97
CA CYS A 20 38.07 -28.41 4.38
C CYS A 20 39.36 -29.22 4.57
N ARG A 21 40.45 -28.53 4.93
CA ARG A 21 41.70 -29.16 5.41
C ARG A 21 41.37 -30.06 6.61
N GLN A 22 41.61 -31.36 6.46
CA GLN A 22 41.74 -32.29 7.58
C GLN A 22 43.05 -31.99 8.32
N GLY A 23 42.95 -31.26 9.44
CA GLY A 23 44.00 -31.17 10.44
C GLY A 23 43.70 -32.15 11.58
N SER A 24 44.68 -32.98 11.92
CA SER A 24 44.59 -34.04 12.92
C SER A 24 44.42 -33.51 14.35
N LEU A 25 43.64 -34.31 15.09
CA LEU A 25 43.41 -34.39 16.53
C LEU A 25 44.43 -33.71 17.46
N THR A 26 43.98 -32.66 18.15
CA THR A 26 44.21 -32.50 19.59
C THR A 26 42.93 -32.03 20.26
N THR A 27 42.66 -32.60 21.41
CA THR A 27 41.49 -32.48 22.28
C THR A 27 41.01 -31.04 22.48
N ARG A 28 40.08 -30.57 21.65
CA ARG A 28 39.20 -29.44 21.97
C ARG A 28 37.84 -29.99 22.33
N HIS A 29 37.41 -29.73 23.57
CA HIS A 29 36.05 -29.93 24.06
C HIS A 29 35.02 -29.66 22.94
N ARG A 30 34.41 -30.73 22.42
CA ARG A 30 33.19 -30.61 21.63
C ARG A 30 32.15 -29.98 22.55
N ARG A 31 31.87 -28.68 22.39
CA ARG A 31 30.67 -28.08 22.96
C ARG A 31 29.50 -29.00 22.59
N PRO A 32 28.63 -29.40 23.54
CA PRO A 32 27.48 -30.22 23.21
C PRO A 32 26.71 -29.47 22.13
N ARG A 33 26.53 -30.12 20.97
CA ARG A 33 25.57 -29.63 19.98
C ARG A 33 24.24 -29.63 20.70
N THR A 34 23.70 -28.45 20.97
CA THR A 34 22.39 -28.29 21.62
C THR A 34 21.37 -29.16 20.91
N ALA A 35 20.42 -29.79 21.63
CA ALA A 35 19.43 -30.71 21.06
C ALA A 35 18.71 -30.14 19.82
N LEU A 36 18.47 -28.82 19.81
CA LEU A 36 17.88 -28.09 18.67
C LEU A 36 18.72 -28.16 17.39
N CYS A 37 20.05 -28.22 17.49
CA CYS A 37 20.96 -28.33 16.34
C CYS A 37 21.00 -29.75 15.74
N VAL A 38 20.43 -30.75 16.43
CA VAL A 38 20.36 -32.15 15.97
C VAL A 38 19.08 -32.43 15.19
N LEU A 39 18.07 -31.56 15.31
CA LEU A 39 16.83 -31.65 14.55
C LEU A 39 17.08 -31.48 13.05
N GLN A 40 16.23 -32.09 12.23
CA GLN A 40 16.25 -31.88 10.79
C GLN A 40 15.95 -30.40 10.44
N VAL A 41 16.55 -29.91 9.36
CA VAL A 41 16.51 -28.48 8.99
C VAL A 41 15.08 -28.00 8.75
N ASP A 42 14.23 -28.82 8.15
CA ASP A 42 12.81 -28.53 7.94
C ASP A 42 12.04 -28.36 9.26
N VAL A 43 12.32 -29.19 10.27
CA VAL A 43 11.74 -29.07 11.62
C VAL A 43 12.22 -27.79 12.30
N GLN A 44 13.50 -27.47 12.18
CA GLN A 44 14.04 -26.22 12.70
C GLN A 44 13.38 -25.01 12.04
N LEU A 45 13.31 -24.96 10.70
CA LEU A 45 12.66 -23.86 9.98
C LEU A 45 11.19 -23.72 10.36
N ARG A 46 10.48 -24.83 10.63
CA ARG A 46 9.12 -24.80 11.15
C ARG A 46 9.04 -24.18 12.54
N ILE A 47 9.93 -24.54 13.48
CA ILE A 47 10.01 -23.90 14.80
C ILE A 47 10.29 -22.40 14.65
N LEU A 48 11.27 -22.04 13.83
CA LEU A 48 11.64 -20.64 13.57
C LEU A 48 10.48 -19.83 12.98
N SER A 49 9.61 -20.47 12.19
CA SER A 49 8.45 -19.81 11.57
C SER A 49 7.38 -19.35 12.58
N TYR A 50 7.45 -19.76 13.85
CA TYR A 50 6.58 -19.25 14.92
C TYR A 50 7.17 -18.05 15.66
N LEU A 51 8.46 -17.76 15.46
CA LEU A 51 9.14 -16.68 16.17
C LEU A 51 8.86 -15.31 15.53
N SER A 52 9.03 -14.25 16.33
CA SER A 52 9.03 -12.88 15.83
C SER A 52 10.37 -12.55 15.16
N PRO A 53 10.43 -11.57 14.23
CA PRO A 53 11.70 -11.10 13.66
C PRO A 53 12.73 -10.69 14.72
N ARG A 54 12.28 -10.16 15.87
CA ARG A 54 13.16 -9.77 16.99
C ARG A 54 13.80 -10.99 17.65
N ASP A 55 13.02 -12.05 17.87
CA ASP A 55 13.53 -13.29 18.47
C ASP A 55 14.46 -14.03 17.50
N LEU A 56 14.16 -13.99 16.21
CA LEU A 56 15.05 -14.49 15.16
C LEU A 56 16.40 -13.75 15.16
N CYS A 57 16.40 -12.42 15.29
CA CYS A 57 17.65 -11.65 15.44
C CYS A 57 18.43 -12.06 16.69
N ARG A 58 17.76 -12.26 17.84
CA ARG A 58 18.41 -12.72 19.09
C ARG A 58 19.00 -14.11 18.92
N LEU A 59 18.28 -15.03 18.28
CA LEU A 59 18.75 -16.37 18.00
C LEU A 59 19.97 -16.36 17.06
N GLY A 60 19.95 -15.52 16.03
CA GLY A 60 21.08 -15.35 15.11
C GLY A 60 22.36 -14.82 15.76
N SER A 61 22.27 -14.21 16.94
CA SER A 61 23.41 -13.77 17.74
C SER A 61 24.07 -14.90 18.52
N THR A 62 23.43 -16.07 18.65
CA THR A 62 23.94 -17.18 19.48
C THR A 62 25.04 -18.00 18.82
N GLY A 63 25.15 -18.01 17.49
CA GLY A 63 26.20 -18.72 16.77
C GLY A 63 26.12 -18.60 15.24
N CYS A 64 27.17 -19.02 14.54
CA CYS A 64 27.25 -18.95 13.07
C CYS A 64 26.18 -19.79 12.37
N TYR A 65 25.87 -20.98 12.91
CA TYR A 65 24.81 -21.85 12.39
C TYR A 65 23.44 -21.16 12.43
N TRP A 66 23.03 -20.67 13.61
CA TRP A 66 21.76 -19.99 13.77
C TRP A 66 21.69 -18.68 12.99
N ARG A 67 22.81 -17.96 12.84
CA ARG A 67 22.88 -16.79 11.96
C ARG A 67 22.58 -17.13 10.50
N ALA A 68 23.07 -18.27 10.01
CA ALA A 68 22.78 -18.76 8.67
C ALA A 68 21.34 -19.26 8.55
N ALA A 69 20.88 -20.08 9.51
CA ALA A 69 19.52 -20.65 9.52
C ALA A 69 18.42 -19.57 9.60
N VAL A 70 18.62 -18.52 10.40
CA VAL A 70 17.69 -17.38 10.48
C VAL A 70 17.63 -16.59 9.18
N ARG A 71 18.65 -16.64 8.33
CA ARG A 71 18.67 -15.95 7.02
C ARG A 71 18.17 -16.83 5.88
N ASP A 72 17.61 -18.00 6.19
CA ASP A 72 17.09 -18.92 5.19
C ASP A 72 15.95 -18.27 4.35
N PRO A 73 16.00 -18.29 3.02
CA PRO A 73 14.98 -17.69 2.17
C PRO A 73 13.57 -18.29 2.35
N LEU A 74 13.46 -19.60 2.62
CA LEU A 74 12.18 -20.27 2.81
C LEU A 74 11.52 -19.86 4.13
N LEU A 75 12.31 -19.59 5.17
CA LEU A 75 11.81 -19.01 6.42
C LEU A 75 11.18 -17.64 6.15
N TRP A 76 11.93 -16.74 5.51
CA TRP A 76 11.43 -15.37 5.24
C TRP A 76 10.26 -15.34 4.27
N ARG A 77 10.21 -16.25 3.29
CA ARG A 77 9.03 -16.41 2.43
C ARG A 77 7.78 -16.79 3.23
N ARG A 78 7.89 -17.71 4.19
CA ARG A 78 6.77 -18.08 5.07
C ARG A 78 6.34 -16.92 5.96
N LEU A 79 7.30 -16.24 6.60
CA LEU A 79 7.03 -15.09 7.46
C LEU A 79 6.34 -13.96 6.68
N LEU A 80 6.80 -13.67 5.46
CA LEU A 80 6.18 -12.69 4.58
C LEU A 80 4.72 -13.05 4.30
N ARG A 81 4.44 -14.29 3.87
CA ARG A 81 3.06 -14.72 3.59
C ARG A 81 2.16 -14.75 4.83
N ARG A 82 2.73 -15.07 6.00
CA ARG A 82 2.02 -15.11 7.28
C ARG A 82 1.64 -13.70 7.76
N ASP A 83 2.57 -12.75 7.70
CA ASP A 83 2.41 -11.44 8.34
C ASP A 83 1.75 -10.39 7.43
N LEU A 84 1.89 -10.54 6.11
CA LEU A 84 1.41 -9.58 5.13
C LEU A 84 -0.11 -9.32 5.20
N PRO A 85 -0.98 -10.33 5.43
CA PRO A 85 -2.41 -10.09 5.64
C PRO A 85 -2.74 -9.25 6.88
N ALA A 86 -1.85 -9.22 7.88
CA ALA A 86 -2.06 -8.52 9.14
C ALA A 86 -1.56 -7.06 9.10
N TRP A 87 -0.90 -6.63 8.02
CA TRP A 87 -0.43 -5.26 7.90
C TRP A 87 -1.60 -4.33 7.55
N ALA A 88 -1.80 -3.31 8.38
CA ALA A 88 -2.87 -2.34 8.19
C ALA A 88 -2.60 -1.30 7.08
N SER A 89 -1.39 -1.26 6.50
CA SER A 89 -1.09 -0.32 5.43
C SER A 89 0.03 -0.79 4.52
N VAL A 90 0.06 -0.23 3.31
CA VAL A 90 1.16 -0.36 2.34
C VAL A 90 1.24 0.88 1.48
N ASP A 91 2.46 1.39 1.25
CA ASP A 91 2.70 2.55 0.39
C ASP A 91 3.46 2.16 -0.89
N TRP A 92 3.53 3.10 -1.82
CA TRP A 92 4.25 2.97 -3.09
C TRP A 92 5.73 2.58 -2.95
N ARG A 93 6.35 2.83 -1.80
CA ARG A 93 7.75 2.47 -1.53
C ARG A 93 7.91 1.09 -0.91
N SER A 94 6.85 0.53 -0.36
CA SER A 94 6.90 -0.67 0.49
C SER A 94 6.06 -1.83 -0.04
N LEU A 95 5.36 -1.65 -1.16
CA LEU A 95 4.70 -2.75 -1.86
C LEU A 95 5.71 -3.83 -2.27
N PRO A 96 5.54 -5.09 -1.81
CA PRO A 96 6.35 -6.20 -2.30
C PRO A 96 6.00 -6.51 -3.75
N GLU A 97 6.96 -7.05 -4.51
CA GLU A 97 6.69 -7.46 -5.90
C GLU A 97 5.69 -8.62 -5.96
N ALA A 98 4.78 -8.60 -6.94
CA ALA A 98 3.75 -9.63 -7.09
C ALA A 98 4.34 -11.06 -7.22
N GLN A 99 5.53 -11.19 -7.81
CA GLN A 99 6.24 -12.47 -7.94
C GLN A 99 6.59 -13.11 -6.59
N LEU A 100 6.81 -12.30 -5.55
CA LEU A 100 7.11 -12.78 -4.19
C LEU A 100 5.89 -13.36 -3.50
N LEU A 101 4.70 -12.97 -3.96
CA LEU A 101 3.41 -13.41 -3.41
C LEU A 101 2.87 -14.66 -4.12
N ALA A 102 3.50 -15.07 -5.23
CA ALA A 102 3.08 -16.22 -6.00
C ALA A 102 3.09 -17.53 -5.16
N PRO A 103 2.06 -18.40 -5.32
CA PRO A 103 1.99 -19.68 -4.60
C PRO A 103 3.21 -20.57 -4.87
N LEU A 104 3.68 -20.57 -6.12
CA LEU A 104 4.85 -21.29 -6.57
C LEU A 104 5.96 -20.29 -6.94
N PRO A 105 7.22 -20.57 -6.59
CA PRO A 105 8.34 -19.77 -7.06
C PRO A 105 8.40 -19.87 -8.58
N ALA A 106 8.38 -18.72 -9.28
CA ALA A 106 8.60 -18.69 -10.71
C ALA A 106 9.99 -19.29 -11.04
N PRO A 107 10.18 -19.93 -12.22
CA PRO A 107 11.49 -20.37 -12.66
C PRO A 107 12.42 -19.15 -12.74
N GLY A 108 13.42 -19.09 -11.85
CA GLY A 108 14.30 -17.92 -11.65
C GLY A 108 14.24 -17.27 -10.26
N ALA A 109 13.23 -17.60 -9.44
CA ALA A 109 13.05 -17.08 -8.08
C ALA A 109 14.13 -17.51 -7.04
N ALA A 110 15.17 -18.22 -7.49
CA ALA A 110 16.35 -18.56 -6.70
C ALA A 110 17.15 -17.32 -6.22
N HIS A 111 16.84 -16.13 -6.72
CA HIS A 111 17.54 -14.87 -6.42
C HIS A 111 16.70 -13.86 -5.61
N CYS A 112 15.50 -14.22 -5.16
CA CYS A 112 14.64 -13.29 -4.41
C CYS A 112 15.09 -13.16 -2.95
N ASP A 113 15.54 -11.98 -2.53
CA ASP A 113 15.82 -11.68 -1.12
C ASP A 113 14.52 -11.38 -0.35
N TYR A 114 13.84 -12.44 0.09
CA TYR A 114 12.63 -12.34 0.90
C TYR A 114 12.84 -11.59 2.22
N MET A 115 14.05 -11.63 2.79
CA MET A 115 14.36 -10.91 4.03
C MET A 115 14.39 -9.40 3.77
N ALA A 116 15.04 -8.96 2.69
CA ALA A 116 15.04 -7.56 2.28
C ALA A 116 13.62 -7.07 1.95
N ALA A 117 12.85 -7.86 1.20
CA ALA A 117 11.46 -7.55 0.89
C ALA A 117 10.61 -7.42 2.17
N TYR A 118 10.72 -8.37 3.11
CA TYR A 118 10.03 -8.29 4.40
C TYR A 118 10.38 -7.02 5.17
N LYS A 119 11.67 -6.69 5.27
CA LYS A 119 12.13 -5.47 5.97
C LYS A 119 11.60 -4.19 5.34
N LYS A 120 11.58 -4.13 4.01
CA LYS A 120 11.07 -3.00 3.23
C LYS A 120 9.56 -2.84 3.39
N SER A 121 8.82 -3.94 3.41
CA SER A 121 7.36 -3.94 3.48
C SER A 121 6.78 -3.84 4.90
N CYS A 122 7.57 -4.14 5.93
CA CYS A 122 7.11 -4.13 7.32
C CYS A 122 6.72 -2.71 7.80
N PRO A 123 5.49 -2.52 8.36
CA PRO A 123 5.05 -1.24 8.90
C PRO A 123 5.95 -0.67 10.01
N GLN A 124 6.56 -1.53 10.84
CA GLN A 124 7.43 -1.11 11.94
C GLN A 124 8.71 -0.46 11.43
N SER A 125 9.29 -1.00 10.36
CA SER A 125 10.46 -0.42 9.69
C SER A 125 10.13 0.95 9.09
N ARG A 126 8.93 1.10 8.49
CA ARG A 126 8.46 2.38 7.94
C ARG A 126 8.33 3.46 9.01
N ARG A 127 7.73 3.14 10.16
CA ARG A 127 7.59 4.09 11.27
C ARG A 127 8.95 4.59 11.77
N SER A 128 9.96 3.72 11.84
CA SER A 128 11.33 4.11 12.22
C SER A 128 11.98 5.04 11.19
N LEU A 129 11.87 4.72 9.89
CA LEU A 129 12.33 5.59 8.80
C LEU A 129 11.64 6.96 8.81
N LYS A 130 10.34 7.01 9.11
CA LYS A 130 9.58 8.25 9.26
C LYS A 130 9.99 9.04 10.51
N SER A 131 10.28 8.38 11.63
CA SER A 131 10.76 9.07 12.84
C SER A 131 12.14 9.72 12.68
N ASN A 132 12.94 9.21 11.74
CA ASN A 132 14.24 9.78 11.36
C ASN A 132 14.13 10.94 10.38
N ARG A 133 12.96 11.18 9.77
CA ARG A 133 12.69 12.50 9.18
C ARG A 133 12.43 13.44 10.35
N PRO A 134 13.18 14.54 10.51
CA PRO A 134 12.91 15.49 11.57
C PRO A 134 11.46 15.94 11.40
N ARG A 135 10.61 15.59 12.38
CA ARG A 135 9.19 15.99 12.39
C ARG A 135 9.00 17.51 12.38
N TYR A 136 10.06 18.25 12.69
CA TYR A 136 10.26 19.64 12.35
C TYR A 136 11.77 19.80 12.16
N GLY A 137 12.23 20.04 10.94
CA GLY A 137 13.51 20.73 10.78
C GLY A 137 13.28 22.17 11.24
N PRO A 138 14.10 22.75 12.14
CA PRO A 138 14.01 24.17 12.44
C PRO A 138 14.49 24.93 11.20
N VAL A 139 13.62 25.04 10.19
CA VAL A 139 13.83 25.92 9.06
C VAL A 139 13.58 27.32 9.60
N ALA A 140 14.66 28.09 9.72
CA ALA A 140 14.73 29.53 9.99
C ALA A 140 13.40 30.27 9.75
N SER A 141 12.54 30.30 10.77
CA SER A 141 11.17 30.78 10.68
C SER A 141 11.11 32.27 10.98
N PHE A 142 11.60 33.08 10.04
CA PHE A 142 11.29 34.52 10.05
C PHE A 142 10.55 34.98 8.79
N LEU A 143 10.56 34.19 7.70
CA LEU A 143 9.87 34.53 6.44
C LEU A 143 8.73 33.58 6.03
N GLN A 144 8.57 32.42 6.70
CA GLN A 144 7.44 31.50 6.43
C GLN A 144 6.07 32.08 6.85
N SER A 145 6.05 33.11 7.70
CA SER A 145 4.81 33.82 8.09
C SER A 145 4.16 34.59 6.93
N LEU A 146 4.85 34.79 5.81
CA LEU A 146 4.37 35.59 4.67
C LEU A 146 3.74 34.73 3.57
N VAL A 147 3.89 33.41 3.63
CA VAL A 147 3.17 32.49 2.74
C VAL A 147 1.96 31.99 3.52
N THR A 148 0.78 32.57 3.26
CA THR A 148 -0.48 31.96 3.70
C THR A 148 -0.57 30.56 3.09
N GLN A 149 -0.19 29.52 3.84
CA GLN A 149 -0.42 28.14 3.44
C GLN A 149 -1.93 27.97 3.24
N ALA A 150 -2.32 27.71 1.99
CA ALA A 150 -3.71 27.42 1.67
C ALA A 150 -4.09 26.09 2.34
N GLU A 151 -5.29 26.02 2.92
CA GLU A 151 -5.81 24.78 3.50
C GLU A 151 -5.85 23.68 2.42
N PRO A 152 -5.18 22.52 2.64
CA PRO A 152 -5.16 21.43 1.65
C PRO A 152 -6.57 20.94 1.33
N ARG A 153 -6.84 20.70 0.04
CA ARG A 153 -8.16 20.25 -0.45
C ARG A 153 -8.04 18.88 -1.07
N PHE A 154 -8.88 17.95 -0.65
CA PHE A 154 -8.88 16.57 -1.13
C PHE A 154 -10.22 16.21 -1.77
N ALA A 155 -10.17 15.52 -2.91
CA ALA A 155 -11.36 14.90 -3.50
C ALA A 155 -11.52 13.48 -2.99
N MET A 156 -12.67 13.16 -2.39
CA MET A 156 -13.00 11.82 -1.91
C MET A 156 -14.06 11.17 -2.78
N PHE A 157 -13.77 10.01 -3.35
CA PHE A 157 -14.66 9.28 -4.26
C PHE A 157 -14.43 7.76 -4.14
N GLY A 158 -15.33 6.95 -4.69
CA GLY A 158 -15.14 5.50 -4.79
C GLY A 158 -16.34 4.67 -4.30
N PRO A 159 -16.37 3.37 -4.64
CA PRO A 159 -17.49 2.47 -4.37
C PRO A 159 -17.79 2.31 -2.88
N GLY A 160 -16.78 2.36 -2.01
CA GLY A 160 -16.96 2.19 -0.56
C GLY A 160 -17.76 3.34 0.10
N LEU A 161 -17.98 4.46 -0.59
CA LEU A 161 -18.89 5.51 -0.09
C LEU A 161 -20.37 5.10 -0.19
N GLU A 162 -20.71 4.18 -1.08
CA GLU A 162 -22.08 3.81 -1.42
C GLU A 162 -22.42 2.37 -1.02
N GLU A 163 -21.46 1.45 -1.18
CA GLU A 163 -21.64 0.00 -1.03
C GLU A 163 -21.59 -0.53 0.40
N LEU A 164 -20.94 0.18 1.33
CA LEU A 164 -20.82 -0.24 2.72
C LEU A 164 -22.16 -0.06 3.47
N ASP A 165 -22.45 -0.98 4.37
CA ASP A 165 -23.62 -0.92 5.25
C ASP A 165 -23.51 0.29 6.19
N ASP A 166 -22.34 0.45 6.80
CA ASP A 166 -21.98 1.61 7.61
C ASP A 166 -21.40 2.73 6.74
N SER A 167 -22.04 3.91 6.77
CA SER A 167 -21.56 5.05 5.99
C SER A 167 -20.35 5.72 6.66
N LEU A 168 -19.18 5.59 6.02
CA LEU A 168 -17.93 6.26 6.44
C LEU A 168 -18.12 7.76 6.65
N VAL A 169 -18.75 8.44 5.69
CA VAL A 169 -18.95 9.90 5.73
C VAL A 169 -19.88 10.30 6.86
N GLN A 170 -20.97 9.55 7.08
CA GLN A 170 -21.87 9.81 8.20
C GLN A 170 -21.12 9.69 9.52
N LYS A 171 -20.29 8.64 9.67
CA LYS A 171 -19.47 8.43 10.87
C LYS A 171 -18.44 9.53 11.09
N MET A 172 -17.78 10.01 10.03
CA MET A 172 -16.88 11.17 10.09
C MET A 172 -17.58 12.44 10.61
N MET A 173 -18.87 12.64 10.31
CA MET A 173 -19.63 13.81 10.79
C MET A 173 -20.11 13.65 12.24
N THR A 174 -20.40 12.43 12.67
CA THR A 174 -21.01 12.16 13.98
C THR A 174 -20.00 11.85 15.09
N CYS A 175 -18.70 11.71 14.76
CA CYS A 175 -17.64 11.35 15.70
C CYS A 175 -16.62 12.50 15.87
N PRO A 176 -17.00 13.60 16.56
CA PRO A 176 -16.13 14.78 16.72
C PRO A 176 -14.86 14.49 17.55
N GLU A 177 -14.87 13.44 18.36
CA GLU A 177 -13.70 13.01 19.15
C GLU A 177 -12.54 12.52 18.27
N ILE A 178 -12.85 12.08 17.05
CA ILE A 178 -11.87 11.52 16.10
C ILE A 178 -11.50 12.56 15.03
N LEU A 179 -12.49 13.31 14.52
CA LEU A 179 -12.31 14.35 13.50
C LEU A 179 -13.21 15.54 13.81
N LEU A 180 -12.59 16.67 14.17
CA LEU A 180 -13.33 17.90 14.47
C LEU A 180 -13.76 18.58 13.18
N VAL A 181 -15.05 18.88 13.05
CA VAL A 181 -15.59 19.63 11.91
C VAL A 181 -15.36 21.12 12.14
N ALA A 182 -14.49 21.73 11.34
CA ALA A 182 -14.12 23.15 11.44
C ALA A 182 -15.12 24.10 10.75
N GLY A 183 -16.06 23.56 9.95
CA GLY A 183 -17.13 24.29 9.29
C GLY A 183 -17.22 24.03 7.78
N LEU A 184 -18.09 24.78 7.09
CA LEU A 184 -18.18 24.80 5.62
C LEU A 184 -17.32 25.96 5.09
N PRO A 185 -16.34 25.71 4.20
CA PRO A 185 -15.51 26.79 3.69
C PRO A 185 -16.32 27.78 2.84
N GLN A 186 -15.97 29.07 2.91
CA GLN A 186 -16.71 30.15 2.23
C GLN A 186 -16.65 30.05 0.69
N ARG A 187 -15.64 29.38 0.12
CA ARG A 187 -15.44 29.25 -1.33
C ARG A 187 -16.14 28.00 -1.88
N ARG A 188 -17.29 28.21 -2.53
CA ARG A 188 -18.04 27.15 -3.25
C ARG A 188 -17.40 26.85 -4.60
N ILE A 189 -17.25 25.58 -4.93
CA ILE A 189 -17.00 25.16 -6.32
C ILE A 189 -18.38 25.05 -6.99
N HIS A 190 -18.56 25.74 -8.13
CA HIS A 190 -19.83 25.79 -8.85
C HIS A 190 -20.39 24.38 -9.13
N GLY A 191 -21.54 24.06 -8.55
CA GLY A 191 -22.29 22.81 -8.79
C GLY A 191 -22.05 21.67 -7.80
N ILE A 192 -20.95 21.68 -7.02
CA ILE A 192 -20.57 20.58 -6.11
C ILE A 192 -20.65 20.97 -4.63
N GLY A 193 -20.48 22.27 -4.32
CA GLY A 193 -20.49 22.79 -2.96
C GLY A 193 -19.08 23.14 -2.45
N SER A 194 -18.97 23.41 -1.15
CA SER A 194 -17.73 23.85 -0.50
C SER A 194 -16.86 22.67 -0.02
N GLY A 195 -17.46 21.49 0.15
CA GLY A 195 -16.84 20.40 0.92
C GLY A 195 -17.01 20.62 2.42
N VAL A 196 -16.38 19.76 3.21
CA VAL A 196 -16.38 19.81 4.68
C VAL A 196 -14.95 19.99 5.16
N SER A 197 -14.73 21.04 5.95
CA SER A 197 -13.43 21.27 6.57
C SER A 197 -13.32 20.51 7.88
N PHE A 198 -12.23 19.77 8.02
CA PHE A 198 -11.86 19.02 9.20
C PHE A 198 -10.61 19.61 9.83
N GLN A 199 -10.47 19.39 11.13
CA GLN A 199 -9.29 19.75 11.89
C GLN A 199 -8.65 18.49 12.47
N PHE A 200 -7.34 18.35 12.23
CA PHE A 200 -6.50 17.24 12.68
C PHE A 200 -5.30 17.78 13.46
N ASN A 201 -4.73 16.95 14.33
CA ASN A 201 -3.58 17.19 15.22
C ASN A 201 -2.87 18.56 15.06
N ASN A 202 -2.81 19.35 16.14
CA ASN A 202 -2.22 20.70 16.19
C ASN A 202 -2.96 21.77 15.36
N ASN A 203 -4.30 21.69 15.29
CA ASN A 203 -5.15 22.64 14.60
C ASN A 203 -4.94 22.75 13.07
N GLN A 204 -4.28 21.77 12.43
CA GLN A 204 -4.16 21.74 10.98
C GLN A 204 -5.55 21.53 10.35
N LYS A 205 -5.94 22.46 9.48
CA LYS A 205 -7.22 22.42 8.77
C LYS A 205 -7.03 21.93 7.35
N PHE A 206 -7.92 21.05 6.91
CA PHE A 206 -7.98 20.58 5.54
C PHE A 206 -9.45 20.38 5.14
N ASN A 207 -9.72 20.38 3.84
CA ASN A 207 -11.07 20.30 3.29
C ASN A 207 -11.25 19.04 2.45
N ILE A 208 -12.34 18.30 2.66
CA ILE A 208 -12.69 17.14 1.84
C ILE A 208 -13.94 17.44 1.00
N LEU A 209 -13.81 17.28 -0.32
CA LEU A 209 -14.88 17.33 -1.30
C LEU A 209 -15.33 15.90 -1.59
N THR A 210 -16.46 15.47 -1.00
CA THR A 210 -17.00 14.13 -1.25
C THR A 210 -17.81 14.12 -2.53
N LEU A 211 -17.41 13.27 -3.48
CA LEU A 211 -18.02 13.11 -4.78
C LEU A 211 -18.82 11.82 -4.78
N TYR A 212 -20.15 11.94 -4.72
CA TYR A 212 -21.07 10.81 -4.89
C TYR A 212 -21.42 10.63 -6.36
N SER A 213 -21.65 9.39 -6.77
CA SER A 213 -22.12 9.09 -8.12
C SER A 213 -23.64 9.29 -8.25
N THR A 214 -24.37 8.95 -7.18
CA THR A 214 -25.84 8.92 -7.17
C THR A 214 -26.43 9.61 -5.94
N THR A 215 -27.72 9.97 -6.03
CA THR A 215 -28.41 10.67 -4.94
C THR A 215 -28.60 9.76 -3.70
N SER A 216 -28.76 10.35 -2.50
CA SER A 216 -28.95 9.57 -1.25
C SER A 216 -30.13 8.59 -1.28
N VAL A 217 -31.16 8.89 -2.08
CA VAL A 217 -32.36 8.06 -2.25
C VAL A 217 -32.09 6.87 -3.17
N GLU A 218 -31.38 7.09 -4.29
CA GLU A 218 -30.95 6.03 -5.21
C GLU A 218 -30.01 5.04 -4.50
N ARG A 219 -29.10 5.55 -3.65
CA ARG A 219 -28.20 4.73 -2.81
C ARG A 219 -28.95 3.78 -1.88
N ARG A 220 -30.00 4.24 -1.19
CA ARG A 220 -30.79 3.39 -0.28
C ARG A 220 -31.57 2.30 -1.02
N ARG A 221 -32.08 2.58 -2.22
CA ARG A 221 -32.78 1.58 -3.05
C ARG A 221 -31.83 0.52 -3.59
N ALA A 222 -30.70 0.91 -4.17
CA ALA A 222 -29.74 -0.04 -4.73
C ALA A 222 -29.13 -0.98 -3.66
N ARG A 223 -29.01 -0.53 -2.41
CA ARG A 223 -28.65 -1.38 -1.25
C ARG A 223 -29.67 -2.47 -0.95
N THR A 224 -30.96 -2.16 -1.15
CA THR A 224 -32.06 -3.10 -0.87
C THR A 224 -32.23 -4.11 -2.01
N GLU A 225 -31.87 -3.73 -3.24
CA GLU A 225 -32.17 -4.49 -4.45
C GLU A 225 -30.95 -5.21 -5.07
N GLN A 226 -29.73 -5.05 -4.51
CA GLN A 226 -28.47 -5.50 -5.13
C GLN A 226 -28.32 -5.12 -6.62
N ALA A 227 -28.97 -4.03 -7.03
CA ALA A 227 -28.93 -3.56 -8.41
C ALA A 227 -27.59 -2.87 -8.70
N VAL A 228 -27.04 -3.12 -9.89
CA VAL A 228 -25.80 -2.46 -10.37
C VAL A 228 -26.08 -0.96 -10.50
N ILE A 229 -25.44 -0.16 -9.64
CA ILE A 229 -25.50 1.30 -9.72
C ILE A 229 -24.60 1.75 -10.87
N VAL A 230 -25.19 2.24 -11.96
CA VAL A 230 -24.44 2.87 -13.04
C VAL A 230 -23.79 4.16 -12.52
N ASN A 231 -22.47 4.25 -12.62
CA ASN A 231 -21.73 5.39 -12.08
C ASN A 231 -21.90 6.62 -12.98
N LYS A 232 -22.74 7.60 -12.58
CA LYS A 232 -23.06 8.80 -13.37
C LYS A 232 -21.90 9.83 -13.47
N MET A 233 -20.79 9.60 -12.76
CA MET A 233 -19.63 10.50 -12.75
C MET A 233 -18.68 10.28 -13.94
N PHE A 234 -18.73 9.09 -14.52
CA PHE A 234 -17.88 8.67 -15.62
C PHE A 234 -18.73 8.36 -16.85
N TYR A 235 -18.22 8.70 -18.02
CA TYR A 235 -18.77 8.24 -19.29
C TYR A 235 -17.64 7.59 -20.08
N GLN A 236 -17.95 6.49 -20.76
CA GLN A 236 -17.00 5.78 -21.59
C GLN A 236 -16.84 6.53 -22.92
N ASP A 237 -15.62 6.87 -23.30
CA ASP A 237 -15.35 7.48 -24.60
C ASP A 237 -15.52 6.40 -25.69
N SER A 238 -16.68 6.38 -26.34
CA SER A 238 -17.04 5.39 -27.37
C SER A 238 -16.39 5.63 -28.75
N THR A 239 -15.30 6.39 -28.83
CA THR A 239 -14.74 6.90 -30.10
C THR A 239 -13.72 5.99 -30.78
N THR A 240 -13.42 4.80 -30.25
CA THR A 240 -12.59 3.80 -30.94
C THR A 240 -13.26 2.42 -30.95
N ALA A 241 -14.34 2.32 -31.72
CA ALA A 241 -14.89 1.04 -32.15
C ALA A 241 -13.87 0.29 -33.01
N GLY A 242 -12.98 -0.48 -32.38
CA GLY A 242 -12.08 -1.38 -33.11
C GLY A 242 -10.70 -1.63 -32.50
N SER A 243 -10.60 -1.96 -31.21
CA SER A 243 -9.55 -2.86 -30.68
C SER A 243 -9.76 -3.06 -29.17
N GLN A 244 -9.34 -4.21 -28.67
CA GLN A 244 -9.50 -4.69 -27.30
C GLN A 244 -8.66 -3.88 -26.29
N GLN A 245 -8.94 -2.59 -26.13
CA GLN A 245 -8.31 -1.74 -25.13
C GLN A 245 -9.37 -1.32 -24.11
N ALA A 246 -9.06 -1.58 -22.84
CA ALA A 246 -9.87 -1.23 -21.68
C ALA A 246 -10.48 0.17 -21.83
N GLY A 247 -11.78 0.29 -21.57
CA GLY A 247 -12.55 1.50 -21.82
C GLY A 247 -11.87 2.75 -21.26
N HIS A 248 -11.63 3.72 -22.12
CA HIS A 248 -11.16 5.03 -21.67
C HIS A 248 -12.36 5.75 -21.03
N TYR A 249 -12.31 5.94 -19.72
CA TYR A 249 -13.36 6.66 -18.98
C TYR A 249 -12.98 8.13 -18.87
N SER A 250 -13.94 9.00 -19.16
CA SER A 250 -13.83 10.44 -19.00
C SER A 250 -14.77 10.92 -17.90
N VAL A 251 -14.33 11.96 -17.18
CA VAL A 251 -15.02 12.51 -16.02
C VAL A 251 -15.95 13.67 -16.42
N ILE A 252 -17.09 13.82 -15.76
CA ILE A 252 -18.00 14.96 -16.00
C ILE A 252 -17.32 16.33 -15.74
N ALA A 253 -17.72 17.36 -16.50
CA ALA A 253 -17.08 18.68 -16.47
C ALA A 253 -17.02 19.34 -15.08
N GLN A 254 -18.02 19.10 -14.22
CA GLN A 254 -18.02 19.63 -12.86
C GLN A 254 -16.92 19.00 -11.99
N VAL A 255 -16.68 17.70 -12.17
CA VAL A 255 -15.66 16.97 -11.42
C VAL A 255 -14.27 17.24 -11.99
N LYS A 256 -14.12 17.50 -13.30
CA LYS A 256 -12.87 18.02 -13.87
C LYS A 256 -12.40 19.30 -13.15
N LYS A 257 -13.30 20.25 -12.89
CA LYS A 257 -12.98 21.46 -12.10
C LYS A 257 -12.56 21.16 -10.66
N VAL A 258 -13.09 20.10 -10.06
CA VAL A 258 -12.62 19.66 -8.73
C VAL A 258 -11.22 19.08 -8.83
N CYS A 259 -10.98 18.23 -9.82
CA CYS A 259 -9.64 17.70 -10.09
C CYS A 259 -8.63 18.82 -10.33
N GLU A 260 -8.99 19.94 -10.94
CA GLU A 260 -8.07 21.08 -11.14
C GLU A 260 -7.64 21.79 -9.85
N VAL A 261 -8.47 21.77 -8.80
CA VAL A 261 -8.25 22.58 -7.59
C VAL A 261 -7.85 21.79 -6.34
N VAL A 262 -7.77 20.47 -6.42
CA VAL A 262 -7.42 19.60 -5.28
C VAL A 262 -5.94 19.27 -5.25
N ASP A 263 -5.41 19.21 -4.02
CA ASP A 263 -4.02 18.91 -3.69
C ASP A 263 -3.75 17.40 -3.64
N GLY A 264 -4.79 16.59 -3.47
CA GLY A 264 -4.71 15.13 -3.42
C GLY A 264 -6.06 14.44 -3.55
N PHE A 265 -6.03 13.12 -3.56
CA PHE A 265 -7.19 12.27 -3.80
C PHE A 265 -7.34 11.24 -2.69
N ILE A 266 -8.59 10.93 -2.33
CA ILE A 266 -8.97 9.86 -1.42
C ILE A 266 -9.90 8.92 -2.18
N TYR A 267 -9.43 7.71 -2.47
CA TYR A 267 -10.23 6.67 -3.07
C TYR A 267 -10.74 5.71 -2.00
N VAL A 268 -12.06 5.59 -1.85
CA VAL A 268 -12.68 4.69 -0.87
C VAL A 268 -13.03 3.39 -1.56
N ALA A 269 -12.20 2.37 -1.36
CA ALA A 269 -12.40 1.03 -1.88
C ALA A 269 -13.25 0.22 -0.90
N ASN A 270 -14.16 -0.60 -1.43
CA ASN A 270 -14.81 -1.64 -0.65
C ASN A 270 -13.87 -2.86 -0.57
N ALA A 271 -13.52 -3.24 0.66
CA ALA A 271 -12.59 -4.30 0.98
C ALA A 271 -13.26 -5.55 1.56
N GLU A 272 -14.59 -5.64 1.53
CA GLU A 272 -15.34 -6.78 2.03
C GLU A 272 -15.20 -7.98 1.07
N ALA A 273 -14.67 -9.12 1.55
CA ALA A 273 -14.28 -10.24 0.70
C ALA A 273 -15.44 -10.92 -0.03
N HIS A 274 -16.67 -10.76 0.46
CA HIS A 274 -17.87 -11.37 -0.12
C HIS A 274 -18.40 -10.60 -1.35
N LYS A 275 -17.90 -9.39 -1.62
CA LYS A 275 -18.33 -8.56 -2.75
C LYS A 275 -17.52 -8.91 -4.01
N LYS A 276 -18.22 -8.94 -5.15
CA LYS A 276 -17.58 -9.05 -6.47
C LYS A 276 -17.18 -7.65 -6.92
N HIS A 277 -15.94 -7.51 -7.36
CA HIS A 277 -15.37 -6.24 -7.77
C HIS A 277 -14.79 -6.35 -9.17
N ASP A 278 -15.13 -5.39 -10.04
CA ASP A 278 -14.41 -5.19 -11.28
C ASP A 278 -13.22 -4.26 -11.04
N ARG A 279 -12.07 -4.86 -10.76
CA ARG A 279 -10.86 -4.13 -10.40
C ARG A 279 -10.24 -3.39 -11.59
N GLU A 280 -10.56 -3.80 -12.82
CA GLU A 280 -10.08 -3.11 -14.01
C GLU A 280 -10.88 -1.82 -14.24
N GLU A 281 -12.19 -1.87 -14.03
CA GLU A 281 -13.04 -0.68 -14.02
C GLU A 281 -12.67 0.29 -12.89
N GLU A 282 -12.43 -0.22 -11.67
CA GLU A 282 -11.98 0.62 -10.54
C GLU A 282 -10.67 1.36 -10.84
N LEU A 283 -9.69 0.68 -11.45
CA LEU A 283 -8.45 1.31 -11.88
C LEU A 283 -8.69 2.37 -12.95
N ALA A 284 -9.54 2.10 -13.94
CA ALA A 284 -9.86 3.07 -14.98
C ALA A 284 -10.52 4.33 -14.41
N HIS A 285 -11.42 4.18 -13.43
CA HIS A 285 -12.01 5.29 -12.69
C HIS A 285 -10.97 6.11 -11.90
N ILE A 286 -10.02 5.44 -11.24
CA ILE A 286 -8.92 6.12 -10.55
C ILE A 286 -8.07 6.91 -11.56
N LEU A 287 -7.66 6.29 -12.66
CA LEU A 287 -6.85 6.93 -13.69
C LEU A 287 -7.53 8.16 -14.30
N ALA A 288 -8.83 8.08 -14.57
CA ALA A 288 -9.63 9.20 -15.08
C ALA A 288 -9.66 10.39 -14.11
N MET A 289 -9.80 10.13 -12.80
CA MET A 289 -9.81 11.17 -11.77
C MET A 289 -8.42 11.79 -11.55
N THR A 290 -7.38 10.97 -11.65
CA THR A 290 -5.99 11.37 -11.40
C THR A 290 -5.22 11.73 -12.66
N ASP A 291 -5.95 12.05 -13.74
CA ASP A 291 -5.35 12.40 -15.03
C ASP A 291 -4.35 13.58 -14.86
N PRO A 292 -3.09 13.42 -15.28
CA PRO A 292 -2.08 14.49 -15.23
C PRO A 292 -2.44 15.72 -16.08
N ALA A 293 -3.40 15.63 -17.01
CA ALA A 293 -3.91 16.78 -17.75
C ALA A 293 -4.78 17.70 -16.88
N LEU A 294 -5.41 17.16 -15.82
CA LEU A 294 -6.32 17.89 -14.94
C LEU A 294 -5.59 18.61 -13.79
N GLY A 295 -4.27 18.46 -13.64
CA GLY A 295 -3.53 19.13 -12.56
C GLY A 295 -2.12 18.60 -12.34
N PRO A 296 -1.47 18.98 -11.23
CA PRO A 296 -0.10 18.59 -10.94
C PRO A 296 0.07 17.06 -10.88
N ARG A 297 1.17 16.54 -11.44
CA ARG A 297 1.42 15.09 -11.59
C ARG A 297 1.74 14.34 -10.28
N ASN A 298 2.18 15.04 -9.24
CA ASN A 298 2.66 14.44 -7.99
C ASN A 298 1.66 14.56 -6.83
N ARG A 299 0.35 14.55 -7.12
CA ARG A 299 -0.67 14.64 -6.08
C ARG A 299 -0.83 13.28 -5.40
N PRO A 300 -0.76 13.21 -4.06
CA PRO A 300 -0.87 11.93 -3.37
C PRO A 300 -2.28 11.33 -3.50
N LEU A 301 -2.35 10.01 -3.63
CA LEU A 301 -3.57 9.21 -3.62
C LEU A 301 -3.62 8.33 -2.37
N LEU A 302 -4.54 8.62 -1.46
CA LEU A 302 -4.85 7.76 -0.34
C LEU A 302 -5.98 6.80 -0.73
N VAL A 303 -5.72 5.49 -0.68
CA VAL A 303 -6.73 4.46 -0.87
C VAL A 303 -7.18 3.93 0.49
N LEU A 304 -8.41 4.21 0.86
CA LEU A 304 -9.04 3.66 2.07
C LEU A 304 -9.64 2.30 1.72
N SER A 305 -9.02 1.23 2.22
CA SER A 305 -9.50 -0.16 2.12
C SER A 305 -10.53 -0.39 3.23
N CYS A 306 -11.78 -0.05 2.94
CA CYS A 306 -12.85 0.05 3.93
C CYS A 306 -13.70 -1.22 4.06
N ILE A 307 -14.03 -1.56 5.30
CA ILE A 307 -15.08 -2.53 5.66
C ILE A 307 -16.13 -1.84 6.54
N SER A 308 -17.37 -2.35 6.58
CA SER A 308 -18.45 -1.72 7.35
C SER A 308 -18.15 -1.71 8.86
N HIS A 309 -17.91 -2.89 9.46
CA HIS A 309 -17.63 -3.05 10.89
C HIS A 309 -16.61 -4.17 11.15
N ALA A 310 -16.08 -4.21 12.38
CA ALA A 310 -15.18 -5.26 12.82
C ALA A 310 -15.92 -6.61 12.85
N GLY A 311 -15.40 -7.59 12.10
CA GLY A 311 -15.99 -8.94 11.99
C GLY A 311 -16.29 -9.36 10.54
N VAL A 312 -16.37 -8.41 9.61
CA VAL A 312 -16.49 -8.73 8.19
C VAL A 312 -15.14 -9.24 7.65
N GLU A 313 -15.17 -10.32 6.87
CA GLU A 313 -13.98 -10.83 6.19
C GLU A 313 -13.45 -9.78 5.22
N ARG A 314 -12.15 -9.47 5.34
CA ARG A 314 -11.50 -8.38 4.61
C ARG A 314 -10.53 -8.90 3.56
N ILE A 315 -10.38 -8.12 2.50
CA ILE A 315 -9.25 -8.21 1.58
C ILE A 315 -8.08 -7.42 2.21
N PRO A 316 -6.92 -8.04 2.47
CA PRO A 316 -5.76 -7.31 2.99
C PRO A 316 -5.27 -6.19 2.06
N CYS A 317 -4.81 -5.08 2.64
CA CYS A 317 -4.39 -3.88 1.87
C CYS A 317 -3.34 -4.17 0.79
N VAL A 318 -2.42 -5.11 1.02
CA VAL A 318 -1.39 -5.45 0.05
C VAL A 318 -1.97 -6.14 -1.19
N TYR A 319 -2.94 -7.04 -1.00
CA TYR A 319 -3.64 -7.66 -2.12
C TYR A 319 -4.52 -6.63 -2.83
N MET A 320 -5.17 -5.73 -2.09
CA MET A 320 -5.91 -4.62 -2.68
C MET A 320 -5.04 -3.76 -3.60
N ALA A 321 -3.83 -3.41 -3.16
CA ALA A 321 -2.87 -2.64 -3.96
C ALA A 321 -2.49 -3.35 -5.27
N HIS A 322 -2.30 -4.67 -5.23
CA HIS A 322 -2.01 -5.47 -6.41
C HIS A 322 -3.23 -5.62 -7.33
N HIS A 323 -4.41 -5.85 -6.77
CA HIS A 323 -5.66 -6.00 -7.54
C HIS A 323 -6.00 -4.71 -8.28
N LEU A 324 -5.81 -3.56 -7.65
CA LEU A 324 -5.96 -2.23 -8.27
C LEU A 324 -4.77 -1.83 -9.15
N LYS A 325 -3.74 -2.67 -9.30
CA LYS A 325 -2.52 -2.41 -10.07
C LYS A 325 -1.92 -1.02 -9.77
N LEU A 326 -1.90 -0.61 -8.50
CA LEU A 326 -1.47 0.74 -8.09
C LEU A 326 0.00 1.03 -8.43
N ASN A 327 0.80 -0.01 -8.67
CA ASN A 327 2.17 0.11 -9.18
C ASN A 327 2.27 0.77 -10.57
N LEU A 328 1.16 0.87 -11.31
CA LEU A 328 1.09 1.58 -12.59
C LEU A 328 0.94 3.10 -12.41
N LEU A 329 0.57 3.57 -11.22
CA LEU A 329 0.40 4.99 -10.94
C LEU A 329 1.76 5.66 -10.74
N HIS A 330 1.95 6.82 -11.37
CA HIS A 330 3.18 7.61 -11.26
C HIS A 330 3.23 8.51 -10.02
N GLN A 331 2.09 8.72 -9.36
CA GLN A 331 1.98 9.58 -8.18
C GLN A 331 2.16 8.80 -6.87
N PRO A 332 2.54 9.46 -5.77
CA PRO A 332 2.62 8.83 -4.46
C PRO A 332 1.27 8.25 -4.04
N TRP A 333 1.24 7.00 -3.57
CA TRP A 333 0.01 6.39 -3.07
C TRP A 333 0.24 5.56 -1.81
N MET A 334 -0.82 5.41 -1.00
CA MET A 334 -0.86 4.51 0.14
C MET A 334 -2.23 3.86 0.24
N VAL A 335 -2.25 2.54 0.50
CA VAL A 335 -3.46 1.82 0.91
C VAL A 335 -3.48 1.71 2.43
N GLN A 336 -4.57 2.15 3.03
CA GLN A 336 -4.79 2.12 4.46
C GLN A 336 -6.08 1.35 4.78
N ASP A 337 -5.93 0.31 5.58
CA ASP A 337 -7.05 -0.44 6.10
C ASP A 337 -7.89 0.43 7.03
N THR A 338 -9.20 0.46 6.80
CA THR A 338 -10.12 1.34 7.51
C THR A 338 -11.42 0.62 7.88
N VAL A 339 -11.98 0.91 9.05
CA VAL A 339 -13.30 0.40 9.48
C VAL A 339 -14.29 1.56 9.54
N ALA A 340 -15.37 1.51 8.76
CA ALA A 340 -16.29 2.63 8.64
C ALA A 340 -17.00 2.94 9.98
N ALA A 341 -17.42 1.91 10.72
CA ALA A 341 -18.15 2.07 11.97
C ALA A 341 -17.37 2.78 13.09
N THR A 342 -16.05 2.56 13.17
CA THR A 342 -15.17 3.08 14.24
C THR A 342 -14.21 4.16 13.76
N LEU A 343 -14.07 4.35 12.44
CA LEU A 343 -13.04 5.18 11.80
C LEU A 343 -11.60 4.73 12.10
N ASP A 344 -11.41 3.49 12.57
CA ASP A 344 -10.08 2.94 12.80
C ASP A 344 -9.26 2.96 11.52
N GLY A 345 -8.01 3.40 11.61
CA GLY A 345 -7.09 3.51 10.47
C GLY A 345 -7.24 4.79 9.64
N LEU A 346 -8.39 5.49 9.69
CA LEU A 346 -8.62 6.73 8.93
C LEU A 346 -7.59 7.80 9.28
N LEU A 347 -7.37 8.05 10.57
CA LEU A 347 -6.44 9.07 11.04
C LEU A 347 -5.00 8.82 10.58
N THR A 348 -4.56 7.55 10.58
CA THR A 348 -3.22 7.18 10.06
C THR A 348 -3.12 7.42 8.56
N GLY A 349 -4.21 7.18 7.82
CA GLY A 349 -4.32 7.49 6.40
C GLY A 349 -4.19 8.99 6.12
N LEU A 350 -4.95 9.81 6.85
CA LEU A 350 -4.96 11.26 6.72
C LEU A 350 -3.63 11.89 7.15
N GLU A 351 -3.00 11.40 8.21
CA GLU A 351 -1.66 11.84 8.65
C GLU A 351 -0.64 11.69 7.51
N TRP A 352 -0.61 10.52 6.85
CA TRP A 352 0.27 10.32 5.69
C TRP A 352 -0.07 11.24 4.52
N LEU A 353 -1.35 11.45 4.24
CA LEU A 353 -1.77 12.28 3.12
C LEU A 353 -1.33 13.74 3.31
N LEU A 354 -1.49 14.28 4.52
CA LEU A 354 -1.03 15.63 4.89
C LEU A 354 0.51 15.72 4.83
N GLU A 355 1.22 14.73 5.37
CA GLU A 355 2.70 14.66 5.30
C GLU A 355 3.23 14.74 3.86
N GLU A 356 2.60 14.04 2.91
CA GLU A 356 3.05 14.05 1.50
C GLU A 356 2.75 15.40 0.81
N VAL A 357 1.65 16.07 1.15
CA VAL A 357 1.36 17.42 0.65
C VAL A 357 2.34 18.45 1.21
N ASP A 358 2.67 18.37 2.50
CA ASP A 358 3.63 19.27 3.14
C ASP A 358 5.05 19.10 2.58
N CYS A 359 5.47 17.86 2.30
CA CYS A 359 6.76 17.58 1.65
C CYS A 359 6.88 18.25 0.27
N LYS A 360 5.77 18.40 -0.45
CA LYS A 360 5.72 19.11 -1.74
C LYS A 360 5.84 20.62 -1.56
N ASN A 361 5.23 21.18 -0.52
CA ASN A 361 5.26 22.63 -0.27
C ASN A 361 6.62 23.12 0.27
N ALA A 362 7.47 22.21 0.76
CA ALA A 362 8.82 22.50 1.24
C ALA A 362 9.93 22.40 0.17
N LEU A 363 9.60 21.90 -1.03
CA LEU A 363 10.48 21.84 -2.20
C LEU A 363 10.09 22.93 -3.20
#